data_AF-A0A382C7C3-F1
#
_entry.id   AF-A0A382C7C3-F1
#
_cell.length_a   1.000
_cell.length_b   1.000
_cell.length_c   1.000
_cell.angle_alpha   90.00
_cell.angle_beta   90.00
_cell.angle_gamma   90.00
#
_symmetry.space_group_name_H-M   'P 1'
#
loop_
_entity.id
_entity.type
_entity.pdbx_description
1 polymer ?
#
loop_
_entity_poly.entity_id
_entity_poly.type
_entity_poly.pdbx_seq_one_letter_code
_entity_poly.pdbx_strand_id
1 'polypeptide(L)' 'MSDSKLIEKLNGGLGWELRAEALYSHYSAYVKGINRLHLKPFFDEEASESHTHADMVRAAIVKL' A
#
# COMPACT_ATOMS: atom_id res chain seq x y z
N MET A 1 -19.04 20.17 0.08
CA MET A 1 -17.75 19.91 -0.59
C MET A 1 -18.09 19.27 -1.92
N SER A 2 -17.47 19.69 -3.04
CA SER A 2 -17.65 18.96 -4.29
C SER A 2 -16.94 17.61 -4.22
N ASP A 3 -17.51 16.57 -4.83
CA ASP A 3 -16.93 15.23 -4.86
C ASP A 3 -15.51 15.23 -5.46
N SER A 4 -15.21 16.19 -6.33
CA SER A 4 -13.87 16.43 -6.87
C SER A 4 -12.78 16.57 -5.80
N LYS A 5 -13.02 17.31 -4.70
CA LYS A 5 -12.02 17.48 -3.63
C LYS A 5 -11.86 16.21 -2.79
N LEU A 6 -12.92 15.41 -2.68
CA LEU A 6 -12.87 14.11 -2.01
C LEU A 6 -12.08 13.10 -2.87
N ILE A 7 -12.39 13.03 -4.16
CA ILE A 7 -11.70 12.18 -5.14
C ILE A 7 -10.21 12.52 -5.21
N GLU A 8 -9.83 13.80 -5.19
CA GLU A 8 -8.42 14.22 -5.15
C GLU A 8 -7.68 13.66 -3.92
N LYS A 9 -8.27 13.78 -2.73
CA LYS A 9 -7.68 13.24 -1.50
C LYS A 9 -7.60 11.73 -1.51
N LEU A 10 -8.64 11.04 -1.98
CA LEU A 10 -8.65 9.58 -2.08
C LEU A 10 -7.59 9.09 -3.07
N ASN A 11 -7.42 9.75 -4.22
CA ASN A 11 -6.34 9.43 -5.15
C ASN A 11 -4.95 9.66 -4.55
N GLY A 12 -4.79 10.70 -3.73
CA GLY A 12 -3.55 10.91 -2.95
C GLY A 12 -3.26 9.74 -2.01
N GLY A 13 -4.27 9.30 -1.25
CA GLY A 13 -4.17 8.12 -0.38
C GLY A 13 -3.87 6.84 -1.14
N LEU A 14 -4.57 6.58 -2.25
CA LEU A 14 -4.32 5.45 -3.13
C LEU A 14 -2.87 5.41 -3.62
N GLY A 15 -2.32 6.57 -4.02
CA GLY A 15 -0.92 6.68 -4.43
C GLY A 15 0.07 6.33 -3.30
N TRP A 16 -0.25 6.65 -2.05
CA TRP A 16 0.59 6.27 -0.91
C TRP A 16 0.59 4.76 -0.66
N GLU A 17 -0.57 4.12 -0.71
CA GLU A 17 -0.68 2.67 -0.52
C GLU A 17 0.05 1.90 -1.62
N LEU A 18 -0.12 2.27 -2.88
CA LEU A 18 0.60 1.63 -4.00
C LEU A 18 2.12 1.83 -3.90
N ARG A 19 2.56 3.01 -3.42
CA ARG A 19 3.99 3.24 -3.16
C ARG A 19 4.50 2.38 -2.02
N ALA A 20 3.72 2.21 -0.95
CA ALA A 20 4.07 1.39 0.20
C ALA A 20 4.17 -0.10 -0.19
N GLU A 21 3.19 -0.62 -0.93
CA GLU A 21 3.20 -1.99 -1.48
C GLU A 21 4.48 -2.26 -2.27
N ALA A 22 4.83 -1.37 -3.22
CA ALA A 22 6.03 -1.52 -4.03
C ALA A 22 7.31 -1.48 -3.18
N LEU A 23 7.36 -0.60 -2.18
CA LEU A 23 8.49 -0.46 -1.27
C LEU A 23 8.70 -1.72 -0.43
N TYR A 24 7.64 -2.24 0.20
CA TYR A 24 7.70 -3.42 1.03
C TYR A 24 7.99 -4.69 0.22
N SER A 25 7.42 -4.80 -0.98
CA SER A 25 7.76 -5.87 -1.92
C SER A 25 9.25 -5.87 -2.28
N HIS A 26 9.81 -4.68 -2.54
CA HIS A 26 11.25 -4.54 -2.76
C HIS A 26 12.05 -4.94 -1.53
N TYR A 27 11.70 -4.48 -0.33
CA TYR A 27 12.42 -4.85 0.88
C TYR A 27 12.36 -6.35 1.18
N SER A 28 11.20 -6.97 1.02
CA SER A 28 11.05 -8.43 1.17
C SER A 28 11.97 -9.22 0.23
N ALA A 29 12.07 -8.80 -1.04
CA ALA A 29 12.89 -9.47 -2.03
C ALA A 29 14.40 -9.31 -1.79
N TYR A 30 14.82 -8.15 -1.27
CA TYR A 30 16.24 -7.79 -1.16
C TYR A 30 16.82 -7.89 0.25
N VAL A 31 16.00 -8.08 1.30
CA VAL A 31 16.48 -8.19 2.68
C VAL A 31 17.40 -9.41 2.87
N LYS A 32 18.53 -9.18 3.55
CA LYS A 32 19.61 -10.16 3.81
C LYS A 32 20.08 -10.06 5.26
N GLY A 33 20.91 -11.02 5.68
CA GLY A 33 21.51 -11.06 7.01
C GLY A 33 20.71 -11.86 8.04
N ILE A 34 21.18 -11.85 9.29
CA ILE A 34 20.68 -12.73 10.36
C ILE A 34 19.19 -12.53 10.68
N ASN A 35 18.67 -11.31 10.48
CA ASN A 35 17.27 -10.98 10.77
C ASN A 35 16.33 -11.27 9.60
N ARG A 36 16.85 -11.75 8.45
CA ARG A 36 16.06 -12.00 7.24
C ARG A 36 14.85 -12.89 7.50
N LEU A 37 15.00 -13.92 8.34
CA LEU A 37 13.92 -14.87 8.63
C LEU A 37 12.69 -14.20 9.26
N HIS A 38 12.87 -13.10 9.99
CA HIS A 38 11.78 -12.32 10.58
C HIS A 38 11.33 -11.17 9.69
N LEU A 39 12.30 -10.47 9.07
CA LEU A 39 12.03 -9.27 8.28
C LEU A 39 11.35 -9.57 6.95
N LYS A 40 11.68 -10.70 6.29
CA LYS A 40 11.01 -11.05 5.03
C LYS A 40 9.50 -11.23 5.22
N PRO A 41 9.02 -12.09 6.14
CA PRO A 41 7.59 -12.24 6.40
C PRO A 41 6.92 -10.92 6.79
N PHE A 42 7.58 -10.12 7.62
CA PHE A 42 7.07 -8.79 7.99
C PHE A 42 6.83 -7.91 6.75
N PHE A 43 7.81 -7.78 5.86
CA PHE A 43 7.64 -7.00 4.63
C PHE A 43 6.62 -7.60 3.66
N ASP A 44 6.48 -8.94 3.61
CA ASP A 44 5.42 -9.58 2.80
C ASP A 44 4.01 -9.25 3.35
N GLU A 45 3.85 -9.21 4.67
CA GLU A 45 2.60 -8.86 5.34
C GLU A 45 2.24 -7.39 5.11
N GLU A 46 3.19 -6.47 5.30
CA GLU A 46 3.00 -5.05 5.05
C GLU A 46 2.65 -4.74 3.59
N ALA A 47 3.28 -5.44 2.62
CA ALA A 47 2.92 -5.30 1.21
C ALA A 47 1.47 -5.75 0.94
N SER A 48 1.04 -6.85 1.56
CA SER A 48 -0.32 -7.39 1.44
C SER A 48 -1.37 -6.47 2.07
N GLU A 49 -1.02 -5.84 3.20
CA GLU A 49 -1.87 -4.84 3.87
C GLU A 49 -2.01 -3.58 3.02
N SER A 50 -0.90 -3.04 2.49
CA SER A 50 -0.93 -1.89 1.57
C SER A 50 -1.78 -2.15 0.32
N HIS A 51 -1.68 -3.35 -0.29
CA HIS A 51 -2.54 -3.72 -1.40
C HIS A 51 -4.03 -3.73 -0.98
N THR A 52 -4.34 -4.27 0.20
CA THR A 52 -5.71 -4.31 0.73
C THR A 52 -6.27 -2.90 0.95
N HIS A 53 -5.49 -1.99 1.52
CA HIS A 53 -5.87 -0.58 1.69
C HIS A 53 -6.06 0.13 0.35
N ALA A 54 -5.15 -0.08 -0.62
CA ALA A 54 -5.28 0.47 -1.96
C ALA A 54 -6.61 0.06 -2.61
N ASP A 55 -6.99 -1.22 -2.49
CA ASP A 55 -8.25 -1.72 -3.03
C ASP A 55 -9.47 -1.11 -2.35
N MET A 56 -9.43 -0.91 -1.03
CA MET A 56 -10.51 -0.21 -0.30
C MET A 56 -10.68 1.24 -0.79
N VAL A 57 -9.58 1.98 -0.94
CA VAL A 57 -9.62 3.37 -1.41
C VAL A 57 -10.12 3.44 -2.85
N ARG A 58 -9.63 2.56 -3.73
CA ARG A 58 -10.11 2.45 -5.11
C ARG A 58 -11.61 2.15 -5.18
N ALA A 59 -12.10 1.22 -4.37
CA ALA A 59 -13.51 0.88 -4.30
C ALA A 59 -14.37 2.05 -3.77
N ALA A 60 -13.83 2.89 -2.89
CA ALA A 60 -14.50 4.10 -2.44
C ALA A 60 -14.59 5.16 -3.55
N ILE A 61 -13.50 5.38 -4.31
CA ILE A 61 -13.47 6.32 -5.44
C ILE A 61 -14.54 5.97 -6.50
N VAL A 62 -14.66 4.68 -6.85
CA VAL A 62 -15.62 4.22 -7.89
C VAL A 62 -17.09 4.43 -7.51
N LYS A 63 -17.39 4.64 -6.22
CA LYS A 63 -18.76 4.84 -5.71
C LYS A 63 -19.17 6.32 -5.65
N LEU A 64 -18.25 7.24 -5.95
CA LEU A 64 -18.47 8.69 -5.98
C LEU A 64 -18.66 9.18 -7.41
#